data_AF-A0A8T4SCC9-F1
#
_entry.id   AF-A0A8T4SCC9-F1
#
_cell.length_a   1.000
_cell.length_b   1.000
_cell.length_c   1.000
_cell.angle_alpha   90.00
_cell.angle_beta   90.00
_cell.angle_gamma   90.00
#
_symmetry.space_group_name_H-M   'P 1'
#
loop_
_entity.id
_entity.type
_entity.pdbx_description
1 polymer ?
#
loop_
_entity_poly.entity_id
_entity_poly.type
_entity_poly.pdbx_seq_one_letter_code
_entity_poly.pdbx_strand_id
1 'polypeptide(L)'
;MNEKIARVIAGLTADGHLQLDKRRGVISFYSKNHDEIDSFNTLFFELFGKKGNVFSDNRSGNLRYKLFIASRCIALKLSKMGVPTGNKTNCVFLIPHCVRTGNSTTKAAYLQMLFDCEGSIFLQIDGRWRITYGMHKRASLISNGLRFFEEIKSLLNEFQVDTSKTHLSEGNLRKDGTKSVALKFDIKKSSFPNFSHFVSFGNPTKREKLHIALNR
;
A
#
# COMPACT_ATOMS: atom_id res chain seq x y z
N MET A 1 17.70 -4.89 6.08
CA MET A 1 16.39 -4.36 6.54
C MET A 1 15.49 -5.55 6.85
N ASN A 2 14.64 -5.49 7.87
CA ASN A 2 13.73 -6.60 8.22
C ASN A 2 12.40 -6.46 7.45
N GLU A 3 11.75 -7.58 7.13
CA GLU A 3 10.39 -7.67 6.58
C GLU A 3 9.36 -6.84 7.34
N LYS A 4 9.45 -6.83 8.67
CA LYS A 4 8.54 -6.08 9.55
C LYS A 4 8.54 -4.58 9.25
N ILE A 5 9.72 -3.98 9.09
CA ILE A 5 9.82 -2.55 8.78
C ILE A 5 9.36 -2.27 7.34
N ALA A 6 9.59 -3.20 6.40
CA ALA A 6 9.09 -3.08 5.03
C ALA A 6 7.55 -3.03 4.97
N ARG A 7 6.87 -3.88 5.76
CA ARG A 7 5.41 -3.84 5.93
C ARG A 7 4.95 -2.50 6.50
N VAL A 8 5.59 -1.97 7.54
CA VAL A 8 5.23 -0.64 8.08
C VAL A 8 5.39 0.45 7.02
N ILE A 9 6.50 0.47 6.28
CA ILE A 9 6.73 1.44 5.21
C ILE A 9 5.65 1.34 4.13
N ALA A 10 5.31 0.13 3.67
CA ALA A 10 4.27 -0.10 2.67
C ALA A 10 2.89 0.37 3.16
N GLY A 11 2.49 -0.04 4.36
CA GLY A 11 1.21 0.34 4.95
C GLY A 11 1.07 1.85 5.11
N LEU A 12 2.15 2.56 5.51
CA LEU A 12 2.14 4.02 5.59
C LEU A 12 2.16 4.72 4.23
N THR A 13 2.79 4.10 3.22
CA THR A 13 2.81 4.58 1.83
C THR A 13 1.45 4.41 1.15
N ALA A 14 0.66 3.42 1.56
CA ALA A 14 -0.67 3.15 1.02
C ALA A 14 -1.76 3.78 1.91
N ASP A 15 -2.32 3.04 2.86
CA ASP A 15 -3.45 3.52 3.66
C ASP A 15 -3.07 4.40 4.85
N GLY A 16 -1.79 4.55 5.18
CA GLY A 16 -1.37 5.36 6.31
C GLY A 16 -1.13 6.83 6.03
N HIS A 17 -0.73 7.56 7.06
CA HIS A 17 -0.42 8.97 7.00
C HIS A 17 0.77 9.27 7.91
N LEU A 18 1.75 9.99 7.36
CA LEU A 18 2.89 10.50 8.10
C LEU A 18 2.86 12.02 8.04
N GLN A 19 2.77 12.67 9.19
CA GLN A 19 2.85 14.12 9.32
C GLN A 19 4.03 14.49 10.21
N LEU A 20 4.81 15.47 9.76
CA LEU A 20 5.92 16.04 10.48
C LEU A 20 5.79 17.56 10.45
N ASP A 21 5.73 18.20 11.61
CA ASP A 21 5.86 19.65 11.75
C ASP A 21 7.11 19.98 12.60
N LYS A 22 7.32 21.22 13.08
CA LYS A 22 8.50 21.55 13.89
C LYS A 22 8.48 20.90 15.30
N ARG A 23 7.30 20.65 15.86
CA ARG A 23 7.08 20.25 17.27
C ARG A 23 6.52 18.84 17.43
N ARG A 24 5.84 18.29 16.43
CA ARG A 24 5.08 17.03 16.50
C ARG A 24 5.37 16.15 15.28
N GLY A 25 5.17 14.86 15.50
CA GLY A 25 5.14 13.85 14.44
C GLY A 25 3.96 12.92 14.69
N VAL A 26 3.11 12.78 13.69
CA VAL A 26 1.91 11.95 13.73
C VAL A 26 2.04 10.87 12.70
N ILE A 27 1.75 9.65 13.13
CA ILE A 27 1.66 8.47 12.29
C ILE A 27 0.25 7.96 12.44
N SER A 28 -0.40 7.64 11.34
CA SER A 28 -1.72 7.01 11.36
C SER A 28 -1.80 5.91 10.33
N PHE A 29 -2.59 4.89 10.61
CA PHE A 29 -2.91 3.81 9.68
C PHE A 29 -4.42 3.56 9.74
N TYR A 30 -5.03 3.27 8.60
CA TYR A 30 -6.47 3.18 8.46
C TYR A 30 -6.84 1.85 7.82
N SER A 31 -7.90 1.23 8.32
CA SER A 31 -8.49 0.05 7.68
C SER A 31 -9.98 -0.02 8.00
N LYS A 32 -10.75 -0.74 7.18
CA LYS A 32 -12.13 -1.14 7.52
C LYS A 32 -12.18 -2.38 8.41
N ASN A 33 -11.07 -3.11 8.50
CA ASN A 33 -10.94 -4.30 9.33
C ASN A 33 -10.19 -3.94 10.63
N HIS A 34 -10.81 -4.23 11.78
CA HIS A 34 -10.19 -4.00 13.07
C HIS A 34 -8.94 -4.87 13.28
N ASP A 35 -8.96 -6.12 12.81
CA ASP A 35 -7.84 -7.06 12.98
C ASP A 35 -6.58 -6.58 12.24
N GLU A 36 -6.76 -5.90 11.11
CA GLU A 36 -5.65 -5.27 10.37
C GLU A 36 -5.03 -4.12 11.15
N ILE A 37 -5.85 -3.33 11.87
CA ILE A 37 -5.36 -2.28 12.76
C ILE A 37 -4.58 -2.88 13.93
N ASP A 38 -5.10 -3.93 14.57
CA ASP A 38 -4.44 -4.57 15.71
C ASP A 38 -3.14 -5.25 15.30
N SER A 39 -3.13 -5.91 14.15
CA SER A 39 -1.93 -6.51 13.56
C SER A 39 -0.88 -5.46 13.26
N PHE A 40 -1.28 -4.33 12.66
CA PHE A 40 -0.36 -3.22 12.37
C PHE A 40 0.15 -2.55 13.66
N ASN A 41 -0.70 -2.39 14.68
CA ASN A 41 -0.31 -1.81 15.97
C ASN A 41 0.69 -2.72 16.71
N THR A 42 0.48 -4.04 16.68
CA THR A 42 1.39 -5.04 17.23
C THR A 42 2.75 -4.99 16.53
N LEU A 43 2.73 -5.02 15.19
CA LEU A 43 3.94 -4.87 14.37
C LEU A 43 4.69 -3.57 14.69
N PHE A 44 3.96 -2.46 14.85
CA PHE A 44 4.55 -1.17 15.17
C PHE A 44 5.16 -1.16 16.59
N PHE A 45 4.48 -1.77 17.57
CA PHE A 45 5.00 -1.91 18.93
C PHE A 45 6.28 -2.73 18.97
N GLU A 46 6.33 -3.87 18.27
CA GLU A 46 7.53 -4.71 18.19
C GLU A 46 8.74 -3.97 17.62
N LEU A 47 8.53 -3.09 16.63
CA LEU A 47 9.60 -2.36 15.95
C LEU A 47 10.07 -1.12 16.71
N PHE A 48 9.18 -0.46 17.45
CA PHE A 48 9.44 0.88 17.99
C PHE A 48 9.15 1.02 19.49
N GLY A 49 8.69 -0.04 20.16
CA GLY A 49 8.34 -0.04 21.58
C GLY A 49 7.16 0.89 21.92
N LYS A 50 6.36 1.30 20.93
CA LYS A 50 5.27 2.27 21.13
C LYS A 50 3.96 1.75 20.54
N LYS A 51 2.95 1.57 21.39
CA LYS A 51 1.57 1.30 20.96
C LYS A 51 0.89 2.60 20.54
N GLY A 52 0.05 2.51 19.51
CA GLY A 52 -0.88 3.55 19.14
C GLY A 52 -2.24 3.38 19.79
N ASN A 53 -3.02 4.46 19.77
CA ASN A 53 -4.41 4.47 20.16
C ASN A 53 -5.27 4.11 18.94
N VAL A 54 -6.26 3.24 19.12
CA VAL A 54 -7.20 2.84 18.09
C VAL A 54 -8.51 3.60 18.28
N PHE A 55 -9.04 4.14 17.18
CA PHE A 55 -10.28 4.90 17.15
C PHE A 55 -11.19 4.37 16.06
N SER A 56 -12.50 4.37 16.29
CA SER A 56 -13.48 4.30 15.21
C SER A 56 -13.60 5.68 14.52
N ASP A 57 -13.58 5.68 13.19
CA ASP A 57 -13.75 6.85 12.33
C ASP A 57 -14.93 6.57 11.40
N ASN A 58 -16.12 7.05 11.78
CA ASN A 58 -17.34 6.90 10.98
C ASN A 58 -17.60 8.20 10.21
N ARG A 59 -17.11 8.28 8.98
CA ARG A 59 -17.36 9.42 8.08
C ARG A 59 -18.44 9.04 7.08
N SER A 60 -19.54 9.76 7.10
CA SER A 60 -20.63 9.62 6.12
C SER A 60 -21.15 8.17 6.02
N GLY A 61 -21.26 7.47 7.15
CA GLY A 61 -21.77 6.09 7.21
C GLY A 61 -20.75 5.00 6.84
N ASN A 62 -19.50 5.37 6.56
CA ASN A 62 -18.43 4.43 6.22
C ASN A 62 -17.53 4.21 7.43
N LEU A 63 -17.86 3.21 8.26
CA LEU A 63 -17.06 2.85 9.44
C LEU A 63 -15.67 2.39 9.00
N ARG A 64 -14.66 3.06 9.55
CA ARG A 64 -13.26 2.69 9.46
C ARG A 64 -12.65 2.74 10.86
N TYR A 65 -11.51 2.11 11.01
CA TYR A 65 -10.69 2.17 12.20
C TYR A 65 -9.40 2.92 11.88
N LYS A 66 -8.93 3.71 12.84
CA LYS A 66 -7.73 4.50 12.75
C LYS A 66 -6.80 4.14 13.90
N LEU A 67 -5.61 3.67 13.56
CA LEU A 67 -4.48 3.70 14.47
C LEU A 67 -3.86 5.09 14.47
N PHE A 68 -3.56 5.63 15.65
CA PHE A 68 -2.91 6.93 15.82
C PHE A 68 -1.74 6.84 16.79
N ILE A 69 -0.58 7.29 16.34
CA ILE A 69 0.66 7.30 17.12
C ILE A 69 1.28 8.70 17.04
N ALA A 70 1.50 9.31 18.19
CA ALA A 70 2.24 10.58 18.31
C ALA A 70 3.68 10.31 18.75
N SER A 71 4.63 10.43 17.83
CA SER A 71 6.06 10.36 18.11
C SER A 71 6.86 11.03 17.00
N ARG A 72 7.45 12.18 17.33
CA ARG A 72 8.31 12.93 16.41
C ARG A 72 9.53 12.11 15.99
N CYS A 73 10.19 11.45 16.95
CA CYS A 73 11.39 10.66 16.68
C CYS A 73 11.11 9.52 15.69
N ILE A 74 10.03 8.75 15.90
CA ILE A 74 9.67 7.65 15.01
C ILE A 74 9.23 8.18 13.64
N ALA A 75 8.45 9.26 13.61
CA ALA A 75 8.00 9.86 12.36
C ALA A 75 9.19 10.37 11.51
N LEU A 76 10.19 11.00 12.15
CA LEU A 76 11.43 11.42 11.48
C LEU A 76 12.21 10.23 10.92
N LYS A 77 12.31 9.13 11.70
CA LYS A 77 12.97 7.90 11.26
C LYS A 77 12.28 7.31 10.03
N LEU A 78 10.95 7.23 10.04
CA LEU A 78 10.15 6.73 8.91
C LEU A 78 10.27 7.62 7.67
N SER A 79 10.25 8.94 7.83
CA SER A 79 10.47 9.89 6.74
C SER A 79 11.86 9.73 6.12
N LYS A 80 12.92 9.58 6.94
CA LYS A 80 14.28 9.27 6.46
C LYS A 80 14.36 7.92 5.75
N MET A 81 13.53 6.95 6.14
CA MET A 81 13.37 5.67 5.45
C MET A 81 12.54 5.77 4.16
N GLY A 82 12.12 6.97 3.74
CA GLY A 82 11.43 7.20 2.47
C GLY A 82 9.91 7.11 2.53
N VAL A 83 9.30 7.00 3.71
CA VAL A 83 7.83 7.10 3.83
C VAL A 83 7.39 8.51 3.44
N PRO A 84 6.44 8.67 2.48
CA PRO A 84 5.99 9.99 2.06
C PRO A 84 5.26 10.72 3.18
N THR A 85 5.59 12.00 3.36
CA THR A 85 4.94 12.88 4.35
C THR A 85 3.78 13.66 3.71
N GLY A 86 2.65 13.76 4.41
CA GLY A 86 1.51 14.56 3.98
C GLY A 86 0.55 13.83 3.04
N ASN A 87 -0.07 14.57 2.13
CA ASN A 87 -1.06 14.04 1.19
C ASN A 87 -0.35 13.41 -0.02
N LYS A 88 -0.32 12.08 -0.03
CA LYS A 88 0.38 11.26 -1.02
C LYS A 88 -0.07 11.49 -2.47
N THR A 89 -1.33 11.90 -2.70
CA THR A 89 -1.78 12.29 -4.04
C THR A 89 -1.01 13.50 -4.59
N ASN A 90 -0.51 14.36 -3.70
CA ASN A 90 0.12 15.65 -4.01
C ASN A 90 1.63 15.68 -3.76
N CYS A 91 2.25 14.56 -3.41
CA CYS A 91 3.68 14.49 -3.08
C CYS A 91 4.43 13.59 -4.06
N VAL A 92 5.66 13.93 -4.41
CA VAL A 92 6.55 13.04 -5.18
C VAL A 92 7.08 11.96 -4.26
N PHE A 93 6.96 10.69 -4.64
CA PHE A 93 7.61 9.57 -3.96
C PHE A 93 7.85 8.40 -4.91
N LEU A 94 8.74 7.51 -4.51
CA LEU A 94 9.13 6.28 -5.20
C LEU A 94 9.23 5.15 -4.16
N ILE A 95 9.52 3.93 -4.58
CA ILE A 95 9.83 2.86 -3.64
C ILE A 95 11.10 3.25 -2.88
N PRO A 96 11.09 3.23 -1.53
CA PRO A 96 12.26 3.59 -0.77
C PRO A 96 13.49 2.75 -1.12
N HIS A 97 14.66 3.40 -1.16
CA HIS A 97 15.91 2.74 -1.54
C HIS A 97 16.18 1.48 -0.71
N CYS A 98 15.93 1.55 0.60
CA CYS A 98 16.11 0.42 1.51
C CYS A 98 15.23 -0.81 1.16
N VAL A 99 14.05 -0.59 0.56
CA VAL A 99 13.19 -1.68 0.06
C VAL A 99 13.72 -2.16 -1.29
N ARG A 100 14.02 -1.23 -2.20
CA ARG A 100 14.49 -1.53 -3.56
C ARG A 100 15.78 -2.37 -3.57
N THR A 101 16.69 -2.14 -2.64
CA THR A 101 17.94 -2.90 -2.48
C THR A 101 17.86 -3.95 -1.37
N GLY A 102 16.67 -4.19 -0.80
CA GLY A 102 16.45 -5.23 0.19
C GLY A 102 16.58 -6.64 -0.40
N ASN A 103 16.62 -7.66 0.45
CA ASN A 103 16.54 -9.04 0.01
C ASN A 103 15.13 -9.40 -0.50
N SER A 104 14.99 -10.60 -1.07
CA SER A 104 13.71 -11.10 -1.60
C SER A 104 12.59 -11.03 -0.55
N THR A 105 12.83 -11.45 0.69
CA THR A 105 11.78 -11.45 1.72
C THR A 105 11.33 -10.04 2.10
N THR A 106 12.25 -9.07 2.15
CA THR A 106 11.93 -7.64 2.36
C THR A 106 11.04 -7.10 1.25
N LYS A 107 11.38 -7.39 -0.01
CA LYS A 107 10.62 -6.94 -1.19
C LYS A 107 9.24 -7.59 -1.24
N ALA A 108 9.16 -8.89 -0.98
CA ALA A 108 7.91 -9.64 -0.88
C ALA A 108 7.00 -9.07 0.23
N ALA A 109 7.55 -8.81 1.42
CA ALA A 109 6.80 -8.24 2.54
C ALA A 109 6.29 -6.82 2.26
N TYR A 110 7.07 -6.00 1.55
CA TYR A 110 6.63 -4.70 1.08
C TYR A 110 5.48 -4.82 0.08
N LEU A 111 5.63 -5.66 -0.96
CA LEU A 111 4.61 -5.88 -1.98
C LEU A 111 3.32 -6.44 -1.38
N GLN A 112 3.40 -7.45 -0.49
CA GLN A 112 2.23 -8.05 0.16
C GLN A 112 1.39 -6.97 0.85
N MET A 113 2.01 -6.16 1.71
CA MET A 113 1.30 -5.11 2.44
C MET A 113 0.76 -4.03 1.50
N LEU A 114 1.49 -3.70 0.42
CA LEU A 114 1.03 -2.73 -0.58
C LEU A 114 -0.24 -3.23 -1.31
N PHE A 115 -0.30 -4.52 -1.65
CA PHE A 115 -1.47 -5.17 -2.24
C PHE A 115 -2.60 -5.42 -1.23
N ASP A 116 -2.29 -5.62 0.04
CA ASP A 116 -3.30 -5.68 1.10
C ASP A 116 -4.02 -4.34 1.26
N CYS A 117 -3.32 -3.22 1.14
CA CYS A 117 -3.94 -1.89 1.18
C CYS A 117 -4.65 -1.52 -0.14
N GLU A 118 -3.92 -1.47 -1.25
CA GLU A 118 -4.40 -0.85 -2.50
C GLU A 118 -4.74 -1.89 -3.59
N GLY A 119 -4.33 -3.14 -3.38
CA GLY A 119 -4.61 -4.24 -4.29
C GLY A 119 -6.03 -4.78 -4.14
N SER A 120 -6.59 -5.31 -5.22
CA SER A 120 -7.91 -5.94 -5.26
C SER A 120 -7.85 -7.25 -6.04
N ILE A 121 -8.68 -8.21 -5.64
CA ILE A 121 -8.94 -9.44 -6.40
C ILE A 121 -10.44 -9.66 -6.55
N PHE A 122 -10.89 -9.87 -7.78
CA PHE A 122 -12.31 -9.99 -8.12
C PHE A 122 -12.52 -10.80 -9.40
N LEU A 123 -13.72 -11.38 -9.50
CA LEU A 123 -14.21 -12.06 -10.69
C LEU A 123 -14.91 -11.03 -11.59
N GLN A 124 -14.49 -10.94 -12.85
CA GLN A 124 -15.19 -10.11 -13.83
C GLN A 124 -16.50 -10.76 -14.28
N ILE A 125 -17.37 -9.96 -14.90
CA ILE A 125 -18.66 -10.42 -15.45
C ILE A 125 -18.47 -11.53 -16.49
N ASP A 126 -17.36 -11.51 -17.24
CA ASP A 126 -16.99 -12.54 -18.21
C ASP A 126 -16.38 -13.81 -17.60
N GLY A 127 -16.39 -13.93 -16.27
CA GLY A 127 -15.87 -15.09 -15.54
C GLY A 127 -14.35 -15.11 -15.35
N ARG A 128 -13.61 -14.07 -15.76
CA ARG A 128 -12.16 -14.00 -15.56
C ARG A 128 -11.78 -13.36 -14.23
N TRP A 129 -10.91 -14.02 -13.48
CA TRP A 129 -10.32 -13.45 -12.28
C TRP A 129 -9.27 -12.39 -12.61
N ARG A 130 -9.25 -11.29 -11.85
CA ARG A 130 -8.22 -10.24 -11.93
C ARG A 130 -7.65 -9.91 -10.57
N ILE A 131 -6.35 -9.66 -10.55
CA ILE A 131 -5.64 -9.01 -9.45
C ILE A 131 -5.20 -7.65 -9.97
N THR A 132 -5.70 -6.58 -9.37
CA THR A 132 -5.43 -5.19 -9.79
C THR A 132 -4.73 -4.46 -8.66
N TYR A 133 -3.71 -3.68 -9.00
CA TYR A 133 -3.15 -2.64 -8.13
C TYR A 133 -3.51 -1.27 -8.67
N GLY A 134 -3.92 -0.35 -7.81
CA GLY A 134 -4.29 1.00 -8.25
C GLY A 134 -4.05 2.08 -7.20
N MET A 135 -3.66 3.27 -7.65
CA MET A 135 -3.52 4.45 -6.79
C MET A 135 -3.89 5.72 -7.56
N HIS A 136 -4.31 6.75 -6.83
CA HIS A 136 -4.59 8.06 -7.40
C HIS A 136 -3.41 9.02 -7.25
N LYS A 137 -3.17 9.82 -8.29
CA LYS A 137 -2.19 10.91 -8.27
C LYS A 137 -2.79 12.21 -8.81
N ARG A 138 -2.29 13.36 -8.36
CA ARG A 138 -2.62 14.64 -8.98
C ARG A 138 -2.15 14.62 -10.44
N ALA A 139 -2.94 15.19 -11.35
CA ALA A 139 -2.61 15.21 -12.78
C ALA A 139 -1.19 15.73 -13.07
N SER A 140 -0.74 16.77 -12.35
CA SER A 140 0.59 17.35 -12.48
C SER A 140 1.74 16.45 -12.00
N LEU A 141 1.44 15.32 -11.35
CA LEU A 141 2.41 14.38 -10.80
C LEU A 141 2.34 12.99 -11.46
N ILE A 142 1.68 12.88 -12.62
CA ILE A 142 1.46 11.59 -13.28
C ILE A 142 2.76 10.93 -13.74
N SER A 143 3.73 11.71 -14.21
CA SER A 143 5.06 11.19 -14.54
C SER A 143 5.73 10.52 -13.33
N ASN A 144 5.60 11.10 -12.13
CA ASN A 144 6.08 10.46 -10.89
C ASN A 144 5.27 9.20 -10.55
N GLY A 145 3.94 9.25 -10.68
CA GLY A 145 3.08 8.08 -10.45
C GLY A 145 3.45 6.90 -11.36
N LEU A 146 3.70 7.16 -12.65
CA LEU A 146 4.14 6.14 -13.60
C LEU A 146 5.49 5.54 -13.21
N ARG A 147 6.46 6.37 -12.81
CA ARG A 147 7.76 5.87 -12.31
C ARG A 147 7.62 4.98 -11.09
N PHE A 148 6.78 5.35 -10.12
CA PHE A 148 6.50 4.52 -8.96
C PHE A 148 5.87 3.17 -9.35
N PHE A 149 4.93 3.18 -10.31
CA PHE A 149 4.30 1.97 -10.82
C PHE A 149 5.30 1.05 -11.52
N GLU A 150 6.21 1.60 -12.33
CA GLU A 150 7.25 0.81 -12.98
C GLU A 150 8.26 0.22 -11.97
N GLU A 151 8.55 0.92 -10.86
CA GLU A 151 9.35 0.33 -9.77
C GLU A 151 8.62 -0.85 -9.09
N ILE A 152 7.30 -0.74 -8.86
CA ILE A 152 6.51 -1.87 -8.31
C ILE A 152 6.57 -3.07 -9.26
N LYS A 153 6.36 -2.83 -10.56
CA LYS A 153 6.43 -3.88 -11.58
C LYS A 153 7.81 -4.51 -11.67
N SER A 154 8.87 -3.70 -11.54
CA SER A 154 10.24 -4.20 -11.48
C SER A 154 10.44 -5.14 -10.29
N LEU A 155 9.93 -4.79 -9.10
CA LEU A 155 9.99 -5.68 -7.94
C LEU A 155 9.18 -6.96 -8.14
N LEU A 156 7.99 -6.88 -8.73
CA LEU A 156 7.16 -8.05 -9.05
C LEU A 156 7.87 -8.98 -10.05
N ASN A 157 8.55 -8.40 -11.04
CA ASN A 157 9.28 -9.16 -12.06
C ASN A 157 10.46 -9.96 -11.48
N GLU A 158 11.08 -9.51 -10.38
CA GLU A 158 12.09 -10.32 -9.66
C GLU A 158 11.51 -11.65 -9.13
N PHE A 159 10.19 -11.72 -8.91
CA PHE A 159 9.46 -12.92 -8.53
C PHE A 159 8.77 -13.59 -9.72
N GLN A 160 9.15 -13.23 -10.95
CA GLN A 160 8.51 -13.71 -12.19
C GLN A 160 6.99 -13.47 -12.20
N VAL A 161 6.57 -12.32 -11.65
CA VAL A 161 5.18 -11.87 -11.66
C VAL A 161 5.02 -10.81 -12.73
N ASP A 162 4.49 -11.23 -13.87
CA ASP A 162 4.20 -10.35 -15.00
C ASP A 162 2.98 -9.48 -14.74
N THR A 163 3.03 -8.27 -15.28
CA THR A 163 1.94 -7.30 -15.20
C THR A 163 1.54 -6.79 -16.59
N SER A 164 0.35 -6.21 -16.67
CA SER A 164 -0.08 -5.41 -17.81
C SER A 164 0.58 -4.03 -17.82
N LYS A 165 0.38 -3.29 -18.92
CA LYS A 165 0.76 -1.88 -18.99
C LYS A 165 -0.03 -1.08 -17.95
N THR A 166 0.53 0.04 -17.50
CA THR A 166 -0.21 0.93 -16.61
C THR A 166 -1.29 1.65 -17.40
N HIS A 167 -2.53 1.52 -16.97
CA HIS A 167 -3.69 2.22 -17.49
C HIS A 167 -3.93 3.48 -16.67
N LEU A 168 -4.28 4.56 -17.36
CA LEU A 168 -4.69 5.82 -16.75
C LEU A 168 -6.20 5.98 -16.97
N SER A 169 -6.92 6.38 -15.93
CA SER A 169 -8.32 6.79 -16.05
C SER A 169 -8.55 8.09 -15.31
N GLU A 170 -9.57 8.85 -15.75
CA GLU A 170 -9.98 10.04 -15.02
C GLU A 170 -10.29 9.70 -13.56
N GLY A 171 -9.81 10.55 -12.65
CA GLY A 171 -10.10 10.46 -11.24
C GLY A 171 -11.05 11.56 -10.81
N ASN A 172 -11.15 11.76 -9.49
CA ASN A 172 -12.09 12.71 -8.91
C ASN A 172 -11.60 14.16 -9.05
N LEU A 173 -12.56 15.07 -9.26
CA LEU A 173 -12.39 16.50 -8.97
C LEU A 173 -12.38 16.69 -7.45
N ARG A 174 -11.31 17.27 -6.93
CA ARG A 174 -11.12 17.49 -5.48
C ARG A 174 -11.75 18.82 -5.06
N LYS A 175 -11.98 18.96 -3.75
CA LYS A 175 -12.54 20.20 -3.15
C LYS A 175 -11.74 21.46 -3.45
N ASP A 176 -10.44 21.33 -3.71
CA ASP A 176 -9.53 22.43 -4.07
C ASP A 176 -9.50 22.73 -5.58
N GLY A 177 -10.42 22.14 -6.36
CA GLY A 177 -10.49 22.29 -7.82
C GLY A 177 -9.47 21.46 -8.60
N THR A 178 -8.58 20.74 -7.93
CA THR A 178 -7.58 19.91 -8.62
C THR A 178 -8.16 18.56 -9.06
N LYS A 179 -7.71 18.06 -10.21
CA LYS A 179 -8.07 16.72 -10.71
C LYS A 179 -7.05 15.68 -10.27
N SER A 180 -7.54 14.53 -9.85
CA SER A 180 -6.75 13.31 -9.72
C SER A 180 -6.91 12.43 -10.95
N VAL A 181 -5.93 11.56 -11.19
CA VAL A 181 -5.94 10.53 -12.23
C VAL A 181 -5.62 9.22 -11.53
N ALA A 182 -6.37 8.17 -11.83
CA ALA A 182 -6.11 6.85 -11.31
C ALA A 182 -5.09 6.15 -12.22
N LEU A 183 -4.07 5.57 -11.61
CA LEU A 183 -3.12 4.67 -12.25
C LEU A 183 -3.46 3.25 -11.82
N LYS A 184 -3.54 2.31 -12.76
CA LYS A 184 -3.85 0.91 -12.48
C LYS A 184 -3.03 -0.04 -13.35
N PHE A 185 -2.67 -1.20 -12.83
CA PHE A 185 -2.25 -2.33 -13.64
C PHE A 185 -2.82 -3.62 -13.04
N ASP A 186 -2.95 -4.62 -13.90
CA ASP A 186 -3.34 -5.98 -13.52
C ASP A 186 -2.13 -6.93 -13.55
N ILE A 187 -2.11 -7.89 -12.61
CA ILE A 187 -1.23 -9.07 -12.68
C ILE A 187 -1.74 -9.98 -13.79
N LYS A 188 -0.86 -10.47 -14.66
CA LYS A 188 -1.26 -11.43 -15.70
C LYS A 188 -1.70 -12.73 -15.05
N LYS A 189 -2.77 -13.35 -15.59
CA LYS A 189 -3.32 -14.61 -15.08
C LYS A 189 -2.27 -15.72 -14.95
N SER A 190 -1.36 -15.83 -15.93
CA SER A 190 -0.24 -16.78 -15.91
C SER A 190 0.71 -16.62 -14.72
N SER A 191 0.73 -15.44 -14.09
CA SER A 191 1.59 -15.14 -12.93
C SER A 191 0.89 -15.26 -11.58
N PHE A 192 -0.38 -15.69 -11.54
CA PHE A 192 -1.09 -15.90 -10.28
C PHE A 192 -0.38 -16.91 -9.36
N PRO A 193 0.17 -18.05 -9.84
CA PRO A 193 0.91 -18.97 -8.99
C PRO A 193 2.12 -18.31 -8.31
N ASN A 194 2.95 -17.60 -9.08
CA ASN A 194 4.12 -16.89 -8.56
C ASN A 194 3.72 -15.76 -7.61
N PHE A 195 2.68 -15.00 -7.95
CA PHE A 195 2.13 -13.97 -7.06
C PHE A 195 1.69 -14.62 -5.75
N SER A 196 0.95 -15.72 -5.78
CA SER A 196 0.47 -16.42 -4.59
C SER A 196 1.58 -17.02 -3.74
N HIS A 197 2.66 -17.48 -4.36
CA HIS A 197 3.79 -18.09 -3.67
C HIS A 197 4.68 -17.05 -3.00
N PHE A 198 5.04 -15.98 -3.70
CA PHE A 198 6.03 -15.01 -3.22
C PHE A 198 5.43 -13.79 -2.53
N VAL A 199 4.26 -13.30 -2.96
CA VAL A 199 3.67 -12.04 -2.47
C VAL A 199 2.40 -12.32 -1.67
N SER A 200 1.40 -12.92 -2.32
CA SER A 200 0.10 -13.26 -1.76
C SER A 200 -0.63 -12.06 -1.15
N PHE A 201 -1.72 -12.35 -0.43
CA PHE A 201 -2.42 -11.40 0.42
C PHE A 201 -2.29 -11.84 1.89
N GLY A 202 -2.00 -10.88 2.77
CA GLY A 202 -2.15 -11.06 4.21
C GLY A 202 -3.62 -11.05 4.62
N ASN A 203 -4.48 -10.30 3.90
CA ASN A 203 -5.92 -10.28 4.14
C ASN A 203 -6.57 -11.65 3.82
N PRO A 204 -7.23 -12.32 4.80
CA PRO A 204 -7.79 -13.66 4.61
C PRO A 204 -8.82 -13.76 3.47
N THR A 205 -9.69 -12.75 3.31
CA THR A 205 -10.71 -12.74 2.26
C THR A 205 -10.10 -12.62 0.86
N LYS A 206 -9.08 -11.77 0.69
CA LYS A 206 -8.35 -11.65 -0.58
C LYS A 206 -7.57 -12.93 -0.88
N ARG A 207 -6.97 -13.55 0.13
CA ARG A 207 -6.24 -14.81 0.00
C ARG A 207 -7.16 -15.96 -0.43
N GLU A 208 -8.36 -16.05 0.15
CA GLU A 208 -9.36 -17.05 -0.25
C GLU A 208 -9.77 -16.89 -1.72
N LYS A 209 -10.06 -15.65 -2.14
CA LYS A 209 -10.34 -15.35 -3.55
C LYS A 209 -9.18 -15.75 -4.47
N LEU A 210 -7.94 -15.56 -4.04
CA LEU A 210 -6.76 -15.96 -4.80
C LEU A 210 -6.67 -17.47 -4.94
N HIS A 211 -6.98 -18.21 -3.87
CA HIS A 211 -7.03 -19.67 -3.91
C HIS A 211 -8.09 -20.16 -4.91
N ILE A 212 -9.31 -19.63 -4.86
CA ILE A 212 -10.36 -19.95 -5.84
C ILE A 212 -9.91 -19.61 -7.26
N ALA A 213 -9.23 -18.47 -7.44
CA ALA A 213 -8.72 -18.05 -8.73
C ALA A 213 -7.59 -18.93 -9.27
N LEU A 214 -6.84 -19.66 -8.43
CA LEU A 214 -5.80 -20.58 -8.89
C LEU A 214 -6.38 -21.90 -9.39
N ASN A 215 -7.52 -22.31 -8.85
CA ASN A 215 -8.20 -23.57 -9.17
C ASN A 215 -9.21 -23.46 -10.34
N ARG A 216 -9.23 -22.33 -11.04
CA ARG A 216 -10.07 -22.06 -12.22
C ARG A 216 -9.24 -21.50 -13.36
#